data_AF-A0A2K4FD27-F1
#
_entry.id   AF-A0A2K4FD27-F1
#
_cell.length_a   1.000
_cell.length_b   1.000
_cell.length_c   1.000
_cell.angle_alpha   90.00
_cell.angle_beta   90.00
_cell.angle_gamma   90.00
#
_symmetry.space_group_name_H-M   'P 1'
#
loop_
_entity.id
_entity.type
_entity.pdbx_description
1 polymer ?
#
loop_
_entity_poly.entity_id
_entity_poly.type
_entity_poly.pdbx_seq_one_letter_code
_entity_poly.pdbx_strand_id
1 'polypeptide(L)'
;MKTKLLNPLTLAYLGDAVLDQHVRTYIVLKLQSKPHRLHQVAKRYVSAKSQAQTLDYLMEEDYLTEEEQDIMRRGRNAKSHTKAKNTDIQTYRKSSGLEAVLGYLYLEKEEVRLSSLLDHIIDIVNERK
;
A
#
# COMPACT_ATOMS: atom_id res chain seq x y z
N MET A 1 -6.51 -19.98 -9.33
CA MET A 1 -6.06 -18.96 -10.30
C MET A 1 -4.63 -18.59 -9.91
N LYS A 2 -3.67 -18.48 -10.83
CA LYS A 2 -2.29 -18.08 -10.48
C LYS A 2 -2.24 -16.55 -10.30
N THR A 3 -2.61 -16.06 -9.13
CA THR A 3 -2.67 -14.62 -8.78
C THR A 3 -1.35 -13.89 -9.06
N LYS A 4 -0.20 -14.55 -8.87
CA LYS A 4 1.14 -14.03 -9.22
C LYS A 4 1.22 -13.61 -10.69
N LEU A 5 0.46 -14.22 -11.60
CA LEU A 5 0.47 -13.90 -13.04
C LEU A 5 -0.50 -12.77 -13.43
N LEU A 6 -1.27 -12.24 -12.48
CA LEU A 6 -2.17 -11.12 -12.76
C LEU A 6 -1.39 -9.86 -13.12
N ASN A 7 -2.06 -9.00 -13.88
CA ASN A 7 -1.51 -7.68 -14.22
C ASN A 7 -1.21 -6.91 -12.92
N PRO A 8 0.02 -6.39 -12.73
CA PRO A 8 0.38 -5.67 -11.51
C PRO A 8 -0.50 -4.44 -11.24
N LEU A 9 -1.05 -3.79 -12.29
CA LEU A 9 -2.01 -2.69 -12.12
C LEU A 9 -3.34 -3.18 -11.54
N THR A 10 -3.76 -4.40 -11.88
CA THR A 10 -4.97 -5.02 -11.30
C THR A 10 -4.74 -5.38 -9.83
N LEU A 11 -3.56 -5.88 -9.50
CA LEU A 11 -3.17 -6.13 -8.09
C LEU A 11 -3.15 -4.81 -7.31
N ALA A 12 -2.51 -3.77 -7.85
CA ALA A 12 -2.46 -2.46 -7.22
C ALA A 12 -3.85 -1.85 -7.01
N TYR A 13 -4.73 -1.95 -8.01
CA TYR A 13 -6.12 -1.50 -7.90
C TYR A 13 -6.86 -2.13 -6.70
N LEU A 14 -6.66 -3.43 -6.47
CA LEU A 14 -7.26 -4.11 -5.33
C LEU A 14 -6.56 -3.74 -4.01
N GLY A 15 -5.24 -3.68 -4.01
CA GLY A 15 -4.46 -3.36 -2.82
C GLY A 15 -4.69 -1.95 -2.28
N ASP A 16 -4.98 -0.97 -3.15
CA ASP A 16 -5.39 0.38 -2.75
C ASP A 16 -6.66 0.33 -1.88
N ALA A 17 -7.67 -0.43 -2.31
CA ALA A 17 -8.90 -0.61 -1.53
C ALA A 17 -8.65 -1.35 -0.20
N VAL A 18 -7.79 -2.37 -0.19
CA VAL A 18 -7.40 -3.10 1.02
C VAL A 18 -6.73 -2.17 2.03
N LEU A 19 -5.78 -1.34 1.59
CA LEU A 19 -5.11 -0.37 2.45
C LEU A 19 -6.09 0.68 2.99
N ASP A 20 -6.93 1.27 2.13
CA ASP A 20 -7.89 2.29 2.53
C ASP A 20 -8.90 1.75 3.57
N GLN A 21 -9.40 0.52 3.38
CA GLN A 21 -10.31 -0.11 4.34
C GLN A 21 -9.63 -0.35 5.70
N HIS A 22 -8.41 -0.87 5.71
CA HIS A 22 -7.68 -1.14 6.96
C HIS A 22 -7.38 0.14 7.73
N VAL A 23 -6.86 1.15 7.05
CA VAL A 23 -6.58 2.47 7.63
C VAL A 23 -7.86 3.11 8.17
N ARG A 24 -8.96 3.07 7.42
CA ARG A 24 -10.24 3.62 7.86
C ARG A 24 -10.76 2.94 9.12
N THR A 25 -10.64 1.62 9.18
CA THR A 25 -11.01 0.84 10.36
C THR A 25 -10.19 1.30 11.57
N TYR A 26 -8.86 1.35 11.43
CA TYR A 26 -7.95 1.80 12.48
C TYR A 26 -8.28 3.22 12.99
N ILE A 27 -8.43 4.21 12.10
CA ILE A 27 -8.67 5.60 12.51
C ILE A 27 -10.06 5.81 13.13
N VAL A 28 -11.09 5.07 12.68
CA VAL A 28 -12.44 5.15 13.24
C VAL A 28 -12.42 4.67 14.69
N LEU A 29 -11.80 3.51 14.92
CA LEU A 29 -11.66 2.92 16.25
C LEU A 29 -10.81 3.80 17.18
N LYS A 30 -9.73 4.40 16.66
CA LYS A 30 -8.80 5.23 17.43
C LYS A 30 -9.33 6.62 17.77
N LEU A 31 -10.01 7.29 16.83
CA LEU A 31 -10.32 8.73 16.95
C LEU A 31 -11.77 9.06 17.33
N GLN A 32 -12.72 8.18 17.02
CA GLN A 32 -14.16 8.40 17.27
C GLN A 32 -14.65 9.81 16.87
N SER A 33 -14.19 10.28 15.71
CA SER A 33 -14.31 11.67 15.27
C SER A 33 -15.23 11.83 14.05
N LYS A 34 -15.60 13.07 13.73
CA LYS A 34 -16.42 13.42 12.56
C LYS A 34 -15.74 13.01 11.23
N PRO A 35 -16.52 12.63 10.19
CA PRO A 35 -16.00 12.13 8.91
C PRO A 35 -14.93 13.01 8.23
N HIS A 36 -15.09 14.34 8.31
CA HIS A 36 -14.12 15.27 7.71
C HIS A 36 -12.71 15.11 8.31
N ARG A 37 -12.62 15.01 9.64
CA ARG A 37 -11.34 14.80 10.34
C ARG A 37 -10.77 13.40 10.06
N LEU A 38 -11.62 12.37 9.97
CA LEU A 38 -11.19 11.03 9.59
C LEU A 38 -10.58 11.01 8.19
N HIS A 39 -11.22 11.66 7.21
CA HIS A 39 -10.68 11.74 5.85
C HIS A 39 -9.35 12.49 5.79
N GLN A 40 -9.19 13.60 6.53
CA GLN A 40 -7.92 14.31 6.63
C GLN A 40 -6.81 13.44 7.21
N VAL A 41 -7.11 12.67 8.26
CA VAL A 41 -6.13 11.78 8.90
C VAL A 41 -5.78 10.60 7.99
N ALA A 42 -6.76 9.99 7.31
CA ALA A 42 -6.55 8.87 6.39
C ALA A 42 -5.50 9.20 5.31
N LYS A 43 -5.52 10.42 4.77
CA LYS A 43 -4.55 10.88 3.74
C LYS A 43 -3.08 10.76 4.19
N ARG A 44 -2.81 10.82 5.50
CA ARG A 44 -1.45 10.62 6.04
C ARG A 44 -0.94 9.20 5.82
N TYR A 45 -1.83 8.21 5.70
CA TYR A 45 -1.48 6.81 5.48
C TYR A 45 -1.58 6.45 3.99
N VAL A 46 -2.68 6.83 3.34
CA VAL A 46 -3.03 6.29 2.01
C VAL A 46 -2.50 7.12 0.83
N SER A 47 -1.92 8.30 1.06
CA SER A 47 -1.39 9.09 -0.06
C SER A 47 -0.18 8.42 -0.73
N ALA A 48 -0.04 8.57 -2.05
CA ALA A 48 1.07 8.00 -2.80
C ALA A 48 2.45 8.37 -2.24
N LYS A 49 2.59 9.59 -1.69
CA LYS A 49 3.80 10.02 -1.00
C LYS A 49 4.07 9.20 0.27
N SER A 50 3.05 9.02 1.10
CA SER A 50 3.17 8.23 2.34
C SER A 50 3.45 6.76 2.02
N GLN A 51 2.76 6.19 1.04
CA GLN A 51 2.99 4.82 0.59
C GLN A 51 4.41 4.63 0.01
N ALA A 52 4.90 5.60 -0.77
CA ALA A 52 6.26 5.56 -1.30
C ALA A 52 7.33 5.61 -0.20
N GLN A 53 7.17 6.51 0.77
CA GLN A 53 8.01 6.53 1.97
C GLN A 53 7.87 5.21 2.72
N THR A 54 6.67 4.62 2.76
CA THR A 54 6.44 3.35 3.46
C THR A 54 7.17 2.19 2.87
N LEU A 55 7.17 2.10 1.55
CA LEU A 55 7.94 1.10 0.85
C LEU A 55 9.45 1.23 1.13
N ASP A 56 9.96 2.46 1.24
CA ASP A 56 11.39 2.67 1.51
C ASP A 56 11.81 2.07 2.86
N TYR A 57 11.04 2.30 3.93
CA TYR A 57 11.32 1.68 5.24
C TYR A 57 11.19 0.15 5.21
N LEU A 58 10.15 -0.37 4.56
CA LEU A 58 9.97 -1.83 4.43
C LEU A 58 11.15 -2.49 3.69
N MET A 59 11.76 -1.78 2.74
CA MET A 59 12.96 -2.23 2.03
C MET A 59 14.22 -2.12 2.89
N GLU A 60 14.36 -1.06 3.69
CA GLU A 60 15.49 -0.90 4.62
C GLU A 60 15.50 -1.97 5.72
N GLU A 61 14.32 -2.40 6.16
CA GLU A 61 14.14 -3.44 7.18
C GLU A 61 14.18 -4.87 6.62
N ASP A 62 14.28 -5.05 5.29
CA ASP A 62 14.11 -6.33 4.60
C ASP A 62 12.82 -7.07 5.02
N TYR A 63 11.74 -6.31 5.25
CA TYR A 63 10.49 -6.85 5.82
C TYR A 63 9.71 -7.71 4.82
N LEU A 64 9.94 -7.50 3.52
CA LEU A 64 9.26 -8.24 2.44
C LEU A 64 10.04 -9.50 2.07
N THR A 65 9.33 -10.62 1.97
CA THR A 65 9.86 -11.87 1.43
C THR A 65 10.32 -11.71 -0.02
N GLU A 66 11.20 -12.59 -0.50
CA GLU A 66 11.69 -12.56 -1.90
C GLU A 66 10.54 -12.53 -2.92
N GLU A 67 9.47 -13.25 -2.62
CA GLU A 67 8.30 -13.32 -3.46
C GLU A 67 7.53 -11.99 -3.48
N GLU A 68 7.26 -11.40 -2.32
CA GLU A 68 6.61 -10.08 -2.21
C GLU A 68 7.46 -9.00 -2.89
N GLN A 69 8.79 -9.10 -2.79
CA GLN A 69 9.70 -8.21 -3.51
C GLN A 69 9.57 -8.35 -5.04
N ASP A 70 9.34 -9.55 -5.57
CA ASP A 70 9.06 -9.72 -7.01
C ASP A 70 7.74 -9.05 -7.42
N ILE A 71 6.66 -9.29 -6.67
CA ILE A 71 5.37 -8.62 -6.92
C ILE A 71 5.55 -7.10 -6.91
N MET A 72 6.24 -6.57 -5.90
CA MET A 72 6.52 -5.15 -5.73
C MET A 72 7.31 -4.59 -6.92
N ARG A 73 8.37 -5.27 -7.36
CA ARG A 73 9.17 -4.87 -8.54
C ARG A 73 8.31 -4.81 -9.80
N ARG A 74 7.39 -5.76 -9.99
CA ARG A 74 6.46 -5.76 -11.13
C ARG A 74 5.44 -4.62 -11.03
N GLY A 75 4.91 -4.34 -9.84
CA GLY A 75 4.03 -3.19 -9.58
C GLY A 75 4.69 -1.85 -9.91
N ARG A 76 5.93 -1.64 -9.43
CA ARG A 76 6.71 -0.41 -9.72
C ARG A 76 6.96 -0.16 -11.20
N ASN A 77 7.09 -1.22 -11.98
CA ASN A 77 7.44 -1.14 -13.40
C ASN A 77 6.23 -1.14 -14.34
N ALA A 78 5.02 -1.33 -13.80
CA ALA A 78 3.80 -1.30 -14.59
C ALA A 78 3.54 0.11 -15.11
N LYS A 79 3.46 0.25 -16.44
CA LYS A 79 3.21 1.54 -17.10
C LYS A 79 1.73 1.88 -17.02
N SER A 80 1.36 2.84 -16.18
CA SER A 80 0.07 3.52 -16.33
C SER A 80 0.11 4.43 -17.55
N HIS A 81 -0.87 4.32 -18.45
CA HIS A 81 -0.96 5.12 -19.67
C HIS A 81 -1.24 6.61 -19.42
N THR A 82 -1.50 7.02 -18.16
CA THR A 82 -1.75 8.41 -17.80
C THR A 82 -0.48 9.05 -17.23
N LYS A 83 0.09 9.99 -17.99
CA LYS A 83 1.13 10.90 -17.49
C LYS A 83 0.53 11.75 -16.36
N ALA A 84 0.70 11.34 -15.11
CA ALA A 84 0.36 12.16 -13.95
C ALA A 84 1.17 13.47 -14.05
N LYS A 85 0.48 14.58 -14.32
CA LYS A 85 1.12 15.84 -14.75
C LYS A 85 1.96 16.54 -13.68
N ASN A 86 1.95 16.11 -12.41
CA ASN A 86 2.64 16.82 -11.32
C ASN A 86 3.12 15.93 -10.14
N THR A 87 2.88 14.61 -10.15
CA THR A 87 3.39 13.70 -9.10
C THR A 87 4.68 13.08 -9.58
N ASP A 88 5.73 13.15 -8.76
CA ASP A 88 7.01 12.51 -9.03
C ASP A 88 6.77 11.04 -9.44
N ILE A 89 7.21 10.69 -10.66
CA ILE A 89 6.95 9.38 -11.28
C ILE A 89 7.47 8.26 -10.37
N GLN A 90 8.55 8.50 -9.63
CA GLN A 90 9.09 7.52 -8.69
C GLN A 90 8.14 7.28 -7.51
N THR A 91 7.60 8.36 -6.94
CA THR A 91 6.58 8.28 -5.87
C THR A 91 5.38 7.42 -6.30
N TYR A 92 4.83 7.67 -7.49
CA TYR A 92 3.70 6.87 -7.99
C TYR A 92 4.08 5.40 -8.19
N ARG A 93 5.23 5.12 -8.80
CA ARG A 93 5.71 3.75 -8.99
C ARG A 93 5.89 3.01 -7.66
N LYS A 94 6.47 3.65 -6.65
CA LYS A 94 6.64 3.05 -5.32
C LYS A 94 5.28 2.75 -4.68
N SER A 95 4.34 3.68 -4.70
CA SER A 95 2.96 3.47 -4.23
C SER A 95 2.33 2.24 -4.88
N SER A 96 2.33 2.18 -6.22
CA SER A 96 1.76 1.05 -6.95
C SER A 96 2.49 -0.28 -6.70
N GLY A 97 3.78 -0.23 -6.37
CA GLY A 97 4.53 -1.40 -5.90
C GLY A 97 3.99 -1.96 -4.59
N LEU A 98 3.75 -1.08 -3.60
CA LEU A 98 3.18 -1.47 -2.31
C LEU A 98 1.76 -2.00 -2.47
N GLU A 99 0.90 -1.27 -3.20
CA GLU A 99 -0.47 -1.68 -3.50
C GLU A 99 -0.51 -3.06 -4.18
N ALA A 100 0.40 -3.33 -5.12
CA ALA A 100 0.44 -4.63 -5.80
C ALA A 100 0.73 -5.80 -4.82
N VAL A 101 1.59 -5.59 -3.82
CA VAL A 101 1.85 -6.62 -2.78
C VAL A 101 0.60 -6.86 -1.94
N LEU A 102 -0.09 -5.81 -1.52
CA LEU A 102 -1.30 -5.93 -0.71
C LEU A 102 -2.42 -6.65 -1.47
N GLY A 103 -2.64 -6.29 -2.74
CA GLY A 103 -3.62 -6.96 -3.58
C GLY A 103 -3.25 -8.43 -3.86
N TYR A 104 -1.96 -8.74 -3.97
CA TYR A 104 -1.48 -10.10 -4.12
C TYR A 104 -1.79 -10.95 -2.88
N LEU A 105 -1.36 -10.52 -1.69
CA LEU A 105 -1.60 -11.24 -0.44
C LEU A 105 -3.10 -11.44 -0.17
N TYR A 106 -3.92 -10.43 -0.48
CA TYR A 106 -5.37 -10.53 -0.37
C TYR A 106 -5.95 -11.63 -1.27
N LEU A 107 -5.51 -11.74 -2.52
CA LEU A 107 -6.04 -12.75 -3.44
C LEU A 107 -5.55 -14.17 -3.14
N GLU A 108 -4.35 -14.31 -2.59
CA GLU A 108 -3.84 -15.59 -2.08
C GLU A 108 -4.47 -16.00 -0.74
N LYS A 109 -5.25 -15.12 -0.11
CA LYS A 109 -5.85 -15.33 1.22
C LYS A 109 -4.80 -15.54 2.31
N GLU A 110 -3.67 -14.88 2.17
CA GLU A 110 -2.60 -14.84 3.17
C GLU A 110 -2.97 -13.85 4.30
N GLU A 111 -4.09 -14.12 4.99
CA GLU A 111 -4.75 -13.17 5.90
C GLU A 111 -3.83 -12.73 7.05
N VAL A 112 -3.08 -13.67 7.64
CA VAL A 112 -2.15 -13.38 8.74
C VAL A 112 -1.03 -12.46 8.26
N ARG A 113 -0.39 -12.81 7.14
CA ARG A 113 0.71 -12.02 6.57
C ARG A 113 0.22 -10.64 6.12
N LEU A 114 -0.96 -10.57 5.49
CA LEU A 114 -1.59 -9.32 5.08
C LEU A 114 -1.86 -8.41 6.29
N SER A 115 -2.45 -8.95 7.36
CA SER A 115 -2.69 -8.17 8.58
C SER A 115 -1.38 -7.67 9.19
N SER A 116 -0.37 -8.53 9.33
CA SER A 116 0.94 -8.13 9.87
C SER A 116 1.62 -7.04 9.03
N LEU A 117 1.50 -7.08 7.71
CA LEU A 117 2.03 -6.03 6.85
C LEU A 117 1.25 -4.72 6.97
N LEU A 118 -0.09 -4.79 7.01
CA LEU A 118 -0.96 -3.62 7.16
C LEU A 118 -0.79 -2.92 8.51
N ASP A 119 -0.65 -3.68 9.59
CA ASP A 119 -0.41 -3.15 10.94
C ASP A 119 0.98 -2.50 11.01
N HIS A 120 2.00 -3.15 10.44
CA HIS A 120 3.33 -2.57 10.35
C HIS A 120 3.34 -1.27 9.54
N ILE A 121 2.63 -1.20 8.41
CA ILE A 121 2.45 0.05 7.65
C ILE A 121 1.89 1.18 8.53
N ILE A 122 0.89 0.88 9.38
CA ILE A 122 0.32 1.86 10.31
C ILE A 122 1.37 2.32 11.31
N ASP A 123 2.15 1.40 11.88
CA ASP A 123 3.16 1.70 12.88
C ASP A 123 4.25 2.59 12.32
N ILE A 124 4.80 2.24 11.17
CA ILE A 124 5.87 3.08 10.61
C ILE A 124 5.32 4.47 10.23
N VAL A 125 4.10 4.61 9.72
CA VAL A 125 3.51 5.95 9.47
C VAL A 125 3.29 6.74 10.77
N ASN A 126 2.99 6.08 11.89
CA ASN A 126 2.86 6.74 13.18
C ASN A 126 4.20 7.23 13.74
N GLU A 127 5.29 6.53 13.46
CA GLU A 127 6.64 6.82 13.96
C GLU A 127 7.36 7.93 13.19
N ARG A 128 7.17 8.02 11.87
CA ARG A 128 7.86 8.97 10.98
C ARG A 128 7.45 10.45 11.09
N LYS A 129 6.82 10.86 12.19
CA LYS A 129 6.15 12.15 12.44
C LYS A 129 6.40 13.28 11.43
#